data_AF-A0A945WQI9-F1
#
_entry.id   AF-A0A945WQI9-F1
#
_cell.length_a   1.000
_cell.length_b   1.000
_cell.length_c   1.000
_cell.angle_alpha   90.00
_cell.angle_beta   90.00
_cell.angle_gamma   90.00
#
_symmetry.space_group_name_H-M   'P 1'
#
loop_
_entity.id
_entity.type
_entity.pdbx_description
1 polymer ?
#
loop_
_entity_poly.entity_id
_entity_poly.type
_entity_poly.pdbx_seq_one_letter_code
_entity_poly.pdbx_strand_id
1 'polypeptide(L)'
;MKKTLALLIISIFAFTACGERDTTYDELAACIADSEASFYGAFWCHNCENQLDMFGDSKDLLPYIECAEGGKDAEVQLCLNEEISSYPTWEFADGSRITGTQTMETLADETNCSLPGEEKSVLFQSAEETEPELEGIKDDELTE
;
A
#
# COMPACT_ATOMS: atom_id res chain seq x y z
N MET A 1 -13.72 54.88 7.60
CA MET A 1 -14.25 53.84 6.69
C MET A 1 -13.12 53.12 5.92
N LYS A 2 -12.05 52.64 6.59
CA LYS A 2 -10.92 51.94 5.92
C LYS A 2 -10.43 50.69 6.68
N LYS A 3 -10.99 50.39 7.85
CA LYS A 3 -10.58 49.24 8.70
C LYS A 3 -11.38 47.96 8.44
N THR A 4 -12.56 48.07 7.81
CA THR A 4 -13.41 46.94 7.46
C THR A 4 -12.99 46.21 6.18
N LEU A 5 -12.22 46.86 5.30
CA LEU A 5 -11.73 46.25 4.06
C LEU A 5 -10.54 45.30 4.30
N ALA A 6 -9.69 45.60 5.30
CA ALA A 6 -8.53 44.77 5.64
C ALA A 6 -8.91 43.43 6.29
N LEU A 7 -10.04 43.37 7.01
CA LEU A 7 -10.51 42.15 7.67
C LEU A 7 -11.09 41.12 6.69
N LEU A 8 -11.70 41.56 5.58
CA LEU A 8 -12.24 40.64 4.56
C LEU A 8 -11.12 39.95 3.75
N ILE A 9 -9.97 40.61 3.58
CA ILE A 9 -8.84 40.04 2.82
C ILE A 9 -8.10 38.98 3.64
N ILE A 10 -8.00 39.14 4.97
CA ILE A 10 -7.38 38.15 5.86
C ILE A 10 -8.23 36.86 5.96
N SER A 11 -9.56 36.99 5.92
CA SER A 11 -10.49 35.85 5.93
C SER A 11 -10.39 34.96 4.69
N ILE A 12 -10.02 35.51 3.53
CA ILE A 12 -9.92 34.77 2.27
C ILE A 12 -8.57 34.04 2.17
N PHE A 13 -7.52 34.56 2.81
CA PHE A 13 -6.17 33.99 2.75
C PHE A 13 -5.99 32.72 3.61
N ALA A 14 -6.90 32.44 4.55
CA ALA A 14 -6.83 31.28 5.44
C ALA A 14 -7.46 30.00 4.87
N PHE A 15 -8.08 30.06 3.68
CA PHE A 15 -8.80 28.91 3.11
C PHE A 15 -7.96 28.06 2.14
N THR A 16 -6.76 28.53 1.76
CA THR A 16 -6.04 28.00 0.58
C THR A 16 -4.83 27.12 0.93
N ALA A 17 -4.86 26.41 2.07
CA ALA A 17 -3.81 25.45 2.42
C ALA A 17 -4.43 24.12 2.85
N CYS A 18 -5.15 23.48 1.93
CA CYS A 18 -5.37 22.03 2.00
C CYS A 18 -4.19 21.39 1.26
N GLY A 19 -3.30 20.70 1.99
CA GLY A 19 -2.24 19.92 1.36
C GLY A 19 -2.85 18.71 0.64
N GLU A 20 -2.36 18.42 -0.56
CA GLU A 20 -2.76 17.25 -1.34
C GLU A 20 -2.13 16.00 -0.68
N ARG A 21 -2.93 14.99 -0.35
CA ARG A 21 -2.44 13.74 0.25
C ARG A 21 -1.87 12.81 -0.82
N ASP A 22 -0.79 12.12 -0.50
CA ASP A 22 -0.20 11.09 -1.37
C ASP A 22 -0.99 9.77 -1.23
N THR A 23 -1.76 9.42 -2.24
CA THR A 23 -2.66 8.25 -2.25
C THR A 23 -2.07 7.07 -3.01
N THR A 24 -0.78 7.10 -3.35
CA THR A 24 -0.12 6.10 -4.20
C THR A 24 -0.36 4.66 -3.73
N TYR A 25 -0.43 4.42 -2.41
CA TYR A 25 -0.55 3.07 -1.83
C TYR A 25 -1.91 2.80 -1.17
N ASP A 26 -2.93 3.61 -1.43
CA ASP A 26 -4.24 3.45 -0.77
C ASP A 26 -4.86 2.08 -1.05
N GLU A 27 -4.82 1.62 -2.31
CA GLU A 27 -5.36 0.32 -2.71
C GLU A 27 -4.62 -0.85 -2.05
N LEU A 28 -3.29 -0.77 -1.99
CA LEU A 28 -2.47 -1.79 -1.33
C LEU A 28 -2.75 -1.83 0.17
N ALA A 29 -2.74 -0.67 0.84
CA ALA A 29 -2.95 -0.59 2.29
C ALA A 29 -4.34 -1.08 2.70
N ALA A 30 -5.37 -0.72 1.93
CA ALA A 30 -6.73 -1.21 2.16
C ALA A 30 -6.84 -2.71 1.93
N CYS A 31 -6.25 -3.24 0.86
CA CYS A 31 -6.23 -4.68 0.58
C CYS A 31 -5.52 -5.46 1.69
N ILE A 32 -4.37 -4.97 2.19
CA ILE A 32 -3.66 -5.57 3.33
C ILE A 32 -4.58 -5.62 4.56
N ALA A 33 -5.32 -4.55 4.85
CA ALA A 33 -6.26 -4.54 5.98
C ALA A 33 -7.40 -5.55 5.80
N ASP A 34 -7.92 -5.70 4.57
CA ASP A 34 -8.99 -6.66 4.24
C ASP A 34 -8.49 -8.12 4.22
N SER A 35 -7.18 -8.34 4.07
CA SER A 35 -6.55 -9.67 4.01
C SER A 35 -6.43 -10.39 5.36
N GLU A 36 -6.96 -9.82 6.44
CA GLU A 36 -6.80 -10.29 7.83
C GLU A 36 -5.34 -10.26 8.35
N ALA A 37 -4.44 -9.57 7.65
CA ALA A 37 -3.10 -9.31 8.15
C ALA A 37 -3.12 -8.33 9.34
N SER A 38 -2.18 -8.48 10.27
CA SER A 38 -1.98 -7.61 11.42
C SER A 38 -0.56 -7.07 11.47
N PHE A 39 -0.42 -5.75 11.66
CA PHE A 39 0.86 -5.07 11.78
C PHE A 39 1.09 -4.60 13.22
N TYR A 40 1.82 -5.39 14.01
CA TYR A 40 2.18 -5.05 15.38
C TYR A 40 3.43 -4.18 15.44
N GLY A 41 3.33 -3.04 16.13
CA GLY A 41 4.47 -2.14 16.31
C GLY A 41 4.42 -1.35 17.61
N ALA A 42 5.33 -0.38 17.69
CA ALA A 42 5.39 0.55 18.81
C ALA A 42 5.66 1.97 18.29
N PHE A 43 5.01 2.98 18.85
CA PHE A 43 5.15 4.37 18.37
C PHE A 43 6.60 4.91 18.41
N TRP A 44 7.46 4.35 19.26
CA TRP A 44 8.88 4.72 19.40
C TRP A 44 9.83 3.84 18.58
N CYS A 45 9.31 2.85 17.85
CA CYS A 45 10.11 1.89 17.08
C CYS A 45 10.51 2.48 15.72
N HIS A 46 11.81 2.69 15.51
CA HIS A 46 12.35 3.24 14.27
C HIS A 46 12.02 2.37 13.03
N ASN A 47 12.08 1.04 13.15
CA ASN A 47 11.73 0.15 12.03
C ASN A 47 10.23 0.19 11.68
N CYS A 48 9.39 0.52 12.67
CA CYS A 48 7.95 0.66 12.52
C CYS A 48 7.62 1.99 11.83
N GLU A 49 8.30 3.06 12.24
CA GLU A 49 8.27 4.36 11.54
C GLU A 49 8.71 4.19 10.08
N ASN A 50 9.83 3.50 9.82
CA ASN A 50 10.29 3.24 8.45
C ASN A 50 9.23 2.48 7.62
N GLN A 51 8.57 1.47 8.20
CA GLN A 51 7.51 0.74 7.51
C GLN A 51 6.31 1.65 7.19
N LEU A 52 5.87 2.46 8.15
CA LEU A 52 4.75 3.39 7.97
C LEU A 52 5.07 4.46 6.93
N ASP A 53 6.30 4.97 6.91
CA ASP A 53 6.74 6.00 5.97
C ASP A 53 6.80 5.49 4.52
N MET A 54 7.04 4.20 4.31
CA MET A 54 6.95 3.59 2.97
C MET A 54 5.53 3.68 2.38
N PHE A 55 4.49 3.70 3.23
CA PHE A 55 3.10 3.89 2.82
C PHE A 55 2.67 5.37 2.74
N GLY A 56 3.50 6.31 3.19
CA GLY A 56 3.17 7.73 3.14
C GLY A 56 1.86 8.06 3.88
N ASP A 57 0.94 8.76 3.21
CA ASP A 57 -0.35 9.11 3.81
C ASP A 57 -1.33 7.92 3.86
N SER A 58 -1.08 6.84 3.09
CA SER A 58 -1.89 5.61 3.06
C SER A 58 -1.71 4.77 4.32
N LYS A 59 -0.73 5.07 5.18
CA LYS A 59 -0.48 4.35 6.44
C LYS A 59 -1.67 4.35 7.39
N ASP A 60 -2.56 5.35 7.28
CA ASP A 60 -3.78 5.45 8.09
C ASP A 60 -4.80 4.33 7.78
N LEU A 61 -4.61 3.60 6.67
CA LEU A 61 -5.45 2.47 6.26
C LEU A 61 -4.91 1.11 6.72
N LEU A 62 -3.66 1.06 7.19
CA LEU A 62 -3.03 -0.20 7.58
C LEU A 62 -3.66 -0.80 8.84
N PRO A 63 -3.64 -2.14 8.99
CA PRO A 63 -4.08 -2.84 10.19
C PRO A 63 -3.01 -2.74 11.31
N TYR A 64 -2.61 -1.52 11.66
CA TYR A 64 -1.59 -1.25 12.67
C TYR A 64 -2.14 -1.41 14.09
N ILE A 65 -1.43 -2.18 14.91
CA ILE A 65 -1.72 -2.42 16.32
C ILE A 65 -0.58 -1.84 17.15
N GLU A 66 -0.91 -0.83 17.96
CA GLU A 66 0.03 -0.17 18.86
C GLU A 66 0.25 -1.01 20.12
N CYS A 67 1.43 -1.60 20.26
CA CYS A 67 1.76 -2.50 21.37
C CYS A 67 2.47 -1.81 22.54
N ALA A 68 2.87 -0.54 22.43
CA ALA A 68 3.58 0.15 23.50
C ALA A 68 2.67 1.00 24.39
N GLU A 69 2.89 0.88 25.71
CA GLU A 69 2.23 1.74 26.70
C GLU A 69 2.51 3.23 26.41
N GLY A 70 1.45 4.05 26.48
CA GLY A 70 1.52 5.48 26.16
C GLY A 70 1.37 5.81 24.67
N GLY A 71 1.34 4.80 23.80
CA GLY A 71 0.91 4.95 22.42
C GLY A 71 -0.58 5.31 22.32
N LYS A 72 -0.97 5.92 21.20
CA LYS A 72 -2.37 6.25 20.93
C LYS A 72 -3.14 4.94 20.72
N ASP A 73 -4.27 4.79 21.42
CA ASP A 73 -5.16 3.62 21.32
C ASP A 73 -4.40 2.28 21.50
N ALA A 74 -3.39 2.28 22.39
CA ALA A 74 -2.51 1.14 22.60
C ALA A 74 -3.25 -0.11 23.12
N GLU A 75 -3.01 -1.25 22.47
CA GLU A 75 -3.60 -2.57 22.75
C GLU A 75 -2.56 -3.51 23.39
N VAL A 76 -1.89 -3.04 24.44
CA VAL A 76 -0.75 -3.74 25.07
C VAL A 76 -1.11 -5.17 25.49
N GLN A 77 -2.29 -5.39 26.05
CA GLN A 77 -2.70 -6.73 26.50
C GLN A 77 -2.96 -7.69 25.33
N LEU A 78 -3.46 -7.17 24.20
CA LEU A 78 -3.61 -7.96 22.98
C LEU A 78 -2.25 -8.43 22.50
N CYS A 79 -1.27 -7.54 22.38
CA CYS A 79 0.07 -7.92 21.92
C CYS A 79 0.78 -8.90 22.87
N LEU A 80 0.53 -8.82 24.18
CA LEU A 80 1.03 -9.80 25.15
C LEU A 80 0.38 -11.19 24.95
N ASN A 81 -0.94 -11.23 24.70
CA ASN A 81 -1.67 -12.47 24.46
C ASN A 81 -1.25 -13.13 23.13
N GLU A 82 -0.97 -12.32 22.11
CA GLU A 82 -0.45 -12.77 20.81
C GLU A 82 1.06 -13.06 20.84
N GLU A 83 1.70 -12.96 22.01
CA GLU A 83 3.13 -13.27 22.21
C GLU A 83 4.06 -12.48 21.29
N ILE A 84 3.73 -11.21 21.00
CA ILE A 84 4.56 -10.34 20.16
C ILE A 84 5.85 -9.95 20.90
N SER A 85 6.99 -10.46 20.45
CA SER A 85 8.29 -10.27 21.11
C SER A 85 9.22 -9.24 20.44
N SER A 86 8.88 -8.76 19.24
CA SER A 86 9.71 -7.85 18.45
C SER A 86 8.86 -6.95 17.57
N TYR A 87 9.40 -5.77 17.22
CA TYR A 87 8.72 -4.81 16.37
C TYR A 87 9.59 -4.39 15.16
N PRO A 88 8.96 -4.16 13.99
CA PRO A 88 7.59 -4.54 13.65
C PRO A 88 7.45 -6.07 13.55
N THR A 89 6.24 -6.58 13.76
CA THR A 89 5.86 -7.96 13.41
C THR A 89 4.60 -7.89 12.54
N TRP A 90 4.63 -8.56 11.40
CA TRP A 90 3.48 -8.84 10.57
C TRP A 90 3.01 -10.26 10.85
N GLU A 91 1.71 -10.43 11.05
CA GLU A 91 1.03 -11.72 11.05
C GLU A 91 0.03 -11.74 9.89
N PHE A 92 -0.04 -12.86 9.16
CA PHE A 92 -0.94 -13.03 8.03
C PHE A 92 -2.10 -13.97 8.36
N ALA A 93 -3.11 -14.05 7.49
CA ALA A 93 -4.32 -14.84 7.70
C ALA A 93 -4.07 -16.33 7.99
N ASP A 94 -2.96 -16.89 7.51
CA ASP A 94 -2.57 -18.27 7.76
C ASP A 94 -1.85 -18.49 9.12
N GLY A 95 -1.65 -17.40 9.88
CA GLY A 95 -0.93 -17.36 11.15
C GLY A 95 0.59 -17.32 11.00
N SER A 96 1.12 -17.27 9.77
CA SER A 96 2.55 -17.06 9.56
C SER A 96 2.95 -15.63 9.97
N ARG A 97 4.21 -15.48 10.42
CA ARG A 97 4.74 -14.21 10.91
C ARG A 97 6.08 -13.88 10.28
N ILE A 98 6.25 -12.60 9.93
CA ILE A 98 7.53 -12.03 9.53
C ILE A 98 7.85 -10.80 10.39
N THR A 99 9.12 -10.63 10.76
CA THR A 99 9.56 -9.56 11.67
C THR A 99 10.52 -8.61 10.97
N GLY A 100 10.56 -7.35 11.43
CA GLY A 100 11.38 -6.30 10.82
C GLY A 100 10.66 -5.62 9.66
N THR A 101 11.24 -4.52 9.18
CA THR A 101 10.69 -3.78 8.03
C THR A 101 10.68 -4.65 6.78
N GLN A 102 9.56 -4.70 6.09
CA GLN A 102 9.30 -5.50 4.89
C GLN A 102 9.17 -4.60 3.67
N THR A 103 9.50 -5.15 2.50
CA THR A 103 9.30 -4.44 1.24
C THR A 103 7.82 -4.44 0.85
N MET A 104 7.42 -3.52 -0.05
CA MET A 104 6.03 -3.47 -0.52
C MET A 104 5.66 -4.74 -1.28
N GLU A 105 6.60 -5.31 -2.04
CA GLU A 105 6.46 -6.58 -2.76
C GLU A 105 6.21 -7.74 -1.80
N THR A 106 6.99 -7.87 -0.73
CA THR A 106 6.75 -8.92 0.28
C THR A 106 5.36 -8.79 0.89
N LEU A 107 4.94 -7.58 1.27
CA LEU A 107 3.61 -7.39 1.84
C LEU A 107 2.50 -7.69 0.83
N ALA A 108 2.67 -7.29 -0.43
CA ALA A 108 1.75 -7.60 -1.52
C ALA A 108 1.64 -9.11 -1.77
N ASP A 109 2.77 -9.82 -1.85
CA ASP A 109 2.82 -11.27 -2.07
C ASP A 109 2.14 -12.05 -0.93
N GLU A 110 2.48 -11.75 0.32
CA GLU A 110 1.95 -12.46 1.50
C GLU A 110 0.45 -12.20 1.71
N THR A 111 -0.07 -11.07 1.23
CA THR A 111 -1.50 -10.70 1.32
C THR A 111 -2.29 -10.94 0.04
N ASN A 112 -1.63 -11.41 -1.02
CA ASN A 112 -2.20 -11.54 -2.37
C ASN A 112 -2.86 -10.23 -2.86
N CYS A 113 -2.20 -9.11 -2.59
CA CYS A 113 -2.61 -7.77 -3.00
C CYS A 113 -1.75 -7.29 -4.18
N SER A 114 -2.27 -6.38 -5.01
CA SER A 114 -1.52 -5.82 -6.14
C SER A 114 -0.74 -4.58 -5.74
N LEU A 115 0.45 -4.39 -6.30
CA LEU A 115 1.18 -3.12 -6.20
C LEU A 115 0.67 -2.08 -7.19
N PRO A 116 0.79 -0.78 -6.86
CA PRO A 116 0.45 0.29 -7.78
C PRO A 116 1.21 0.16 -9.11
N GLY A 117 0.47 0.03 -10.20
CA GLY A 117 1.02 -0.03 -11.56
C GLY A 117 1.21 -1.44 -12.14
N GLU A 118 1.00 -2.52 -11.39
CA GLU A 118 1.06 -3.90 -11.92
C GLU A 118 -0.04 -4.20 -12.95
N GLU A 119 -1.20 -3.57 -12.81
CA GLU A 119 -2.32 -3.63 -13.76
C GLU A 119 -1.95 -3.16 -15.18
N LYS A 120 -0.92 -2.31 -15.33
CA LYS A 120 -0.43 -1.86 -16.64
C LYS A 120 0.47 -2.89 -17.33
N SER A 121 1.08 -3.80 -16.58
CA SER A 121 1.98 -4.83 -17.09
C SER A 121 1.21 -5.99 -17.72
N VAL A 122 0.12 -6.42 -17.09
CA VAL A 122 -0.70 -7.56 -17.55
C VAL A 122 -1.37 -7.28 -18.90
N LEU A 123 -1.70 -6.01 -19.20
CA LEU A 123 -2.24 -5.61 -20.50
C LEU A 123 -1.24 -5.78 -21.65
N PHE A 124 0.07 -5.80 -21.38
CA PHE A 124 1.10 -6.00 -22.40
C PHE A 124 1.41 -7.48 -22.64
N GLN A 125 1.18 -8.35 -21.66
CA GLN A 125 1.48 -9.79 -21.76
C GLN A 125 0.42 -10.58 -22.56
N SER A 126 -0.82 -10.08 -22.70
CA SER A 126 -1.88 -10.81 -23.43
C SER A 126 -1.77 -10.78 -24.96
N ALA A 127 -0.81 -10.04 -25.52
CA ALA A 127 -0.65 -9.89 -26.95
C ALA A 127 0.30 -10.91 -27.61
N GLU A 128 0.98 -11.79 -26.85
CA GLU A 128 2.09 -12.60 -27.39
C GLU A 128 1.79 -14.09 -27.63
N GLU A 129 0.60 -14.62 -27.31
CA GLU A 129 0.33 -16.07 -27.46
C GLU A 129 -0.46 -16.52 -28.72
N THR A 130 -0.64 -15.68 -29.75
CA THR A 130 -1.28 -16.14 -31.00
C THR A 130 -0.59 -15.66 -32.27
N GLU A 131 0.59 -16.21 -32.57
CA GLU A 131 1.07 -16.32 -33.95
C GLU A 131 1.14 -17.80 -34.36
N PRO A 132 0.13 -18.34 -35.07
CA PRO A 132 0.34 -19.57 -35.82
C PRO A 132 1.17 -19.27 -37.08
N GLU A 133 2.33 -19.93 -37.12
CA GLU A 133 3.31 -20.03 -38.20
C GLU A 133 2.66 -20.20 -39.59
N LEU A 134 2.80 -19.19 -40.46
CA LEU A 134 2.47 -19.29 -41.88
C LEU A 134 3.63 -19.97 -42.61
N GLU A 135 3.66 -21.31 -42.60
CA GLU A 135 4.48 -22.06 -43.55
C GLU A 135 3.68 -22.47 -44.80
N GLY A 136 4.11 -21.97 -45.96
CA GLY A 136 4.12 -22.78 -47.19
C GLY A 136 3.00 -22.54 -48.20
N ILE A 137 3.00 -21.39 -48.86
CA ILE A 137 2.47 -21.28 -50.23
C ILE A 137 3.38 -22.10 -51.14
N LYS A 138 2.84 -23.14 -51.78
CA LYS A 138 3.45 -23.75 -52.96
C LYS A 138 2.73 -23.21 -54.18
N ASP A 139 3.49 -22.46 -54.97
CA ASP A 139 3.14 -22.04 -56.31
C ASP A 139 3.06 -23.30 -57.19
N ASP A 140 1.86 -23.71 -57.59
CA ASP A 140 1.69 -24.67 -58.68
C ASP A 140 1.34 -23.92 -59.97
N GLU A 141 2.36 -23.99 -60.82
CA GLU A 141 2.58 -23.56 -62.17
C GLU A 141 1.56 -24.13 -63.19
N LEU A 142 1.24 -23.32 -64.21
CA LEU A 142 0.72 -23.57 -65.57
C LEU A 142 -0.08 -24.88 -65.86
N THR A 143 -1.22 -24.75 -66.55
CA THR A 143 -1.33 -25.04 -68.01
C THR A 143 -2.71 -24.66 -68.58
N GLU A 144 -2.65 -24.01 -69.75
CA GLU A 144 -3.64 -23.79 -70.84
C GLU A 144 -4.99 -23.10 -70.57
#